data_AF-A0AAU5FZW5-F1
#
_entry.id   AF-A0AAU5FZW5-F1
#
_cell.length_a   1.000
_cell.length_b   1.000
_cell.length_c   1.000
_cell.angle_alpha   90.00
_cell.angle_beta   90.00
_cell.angle_gamma   90.00
#
_symmetry.space_group_name_H-M   'P 1'
#
loop_
_entity.id
_entity.type
_entity.pdbx_description
1 polymer ?
#
loop_
_entity_poly.entity_id
_entity_poly.type
_entity_poly.pdbx_seq_one_letter_code
_entity_poly.pdbx_strand_id
1 'polypeptide(L)'
;MAEERATEATEATEATEATEATVRADPDAVPGLDPGPDPGPDSGAGPRPGLDAGTPDGTPNGTSAGTPSEDPDALLARLTELRAADLPVHGGRTMAYVYDSGLAGLDDLAARAQAAFAGVNGLDMTAFPSVVTLENEVVAQAAALLGGDTATAGTFTSGGTESCLLAVLTAREHARATRGVTAPEIVLPVTAHAAFHKAAKLFGLRVVSVPVDPGTFRVRAEELAAAIGERTALVVVSAPSYAHGVIDPVPEVARAAAARGVLCHVDACIGGWYLGHRRLAAELPAPPPFDLSVPGVTSLSVDLHKYGYTPKGASVLLFRDAELRRHGWFAHAAWPGYPVVNSTLQGTKSAGPLAGAWAVLRRVGTRGYVELSRRVDLATRQLVDGVGRIDGLRVLGAPDASLVAVASDDPGLDAFVLADEMRLRGWYLQPQPAFGDSPANVHLTVTAAVAEPGRIDELLDELAAAAVRARAVGPVTVDPGIVALAAALDPDALGPAEVALALEVAGVGADGTLPLRMAPVLAVLQALPARLTARLLPEVISRVFAGR
;
A
#
# COMPACT_ATOMS: atom_id res chain seq x y z
N MET A 1 -30.25 -2.88 -44.91
CA MET A 1 -30.67 -3.98 -45.79
C MET A 1 -30.39 -5.26 -44.99
N ALA A 2 -31.19 -5.67 -44.00
CA ALA A 2 -32.63 -6.04 -44.08
C ALA A 2 -32.82 -6.98 -45.28
N GLU A 3 -33.21 -8.25 -45.21
CA GLU A 3 -33.96 -9.09 -44.26
C GLU A 3 -33.25 -10.47 -44.18
N GLU A 4 -33.32 -11.24 -43.10
CA GLU A 4 -34.33 -12.29 -42.95
C GLU A 4 -34.47 -12.66 -41.47
N ARG A 5 -35.71 -12.58 -40.98
CA ARG A 5 -36.18 -13.10 -39.70
C ARG A 5 -37.32 -14.08 -39.99
N ALA A 6 -37.38 -15.09 -39.14
CA ALA A 6 -38.60 -15.66 -38.56
C ALA A 6 -39.48 -16.56 -39.44
N THR A 7 -39.43 -17.86 -39.15
CA THR A 7 -40.64 -18.68 -39.02
C THR A 7 -40.34 -19.85 -38.07
N GLU A 8 -40.92 -19.84 -36.87
CA GLU A 8 -41.34 -21.01 -36.06
C GLU A 8 -41.64 -20.54 -34.62
N ALA A 9 -42.87 -20.06 -34.40
CA ALA A 9 -43.50 -20.01 -33.08
C ALA A 9 -44.98 -19.61 -33.24
N THR A 10 -45.82 -20.59 -33.57
CA THR A 10 -47.27 -20.49 -33.32
C THR A 10 -47.81 -21.90 -33.05
N GLU A 11 -48.10 -22.22 -31.79
CA GLU A 11 -49.30 -22.97 -31.41
C GLU A 11 -49.44 -23.02 -29.87
N ALA A 12 -50.70 -22.96 -29.44
CA ALA A 12 -51.24 -23.18 -28.09
C ALA A 12 -51.20 -22.00 -27.08
N THR A 13 -52.14 -21.09 -27.29
CA THR A 13 -52.89 -20.37 -26.23
C THR A 13 -53.89 -21.35 -25.60
N GLU A 14 -53.90 -21.50 -24.27
CA GLU A 14 -55.11 -21.39 -23.41
C GLU A 14 -54.87 -21.82 -21.95
N ALA A 15 -55.48 -21.02 -21.06
CA ALA A 15 -55.98 -21.33 -19.73
C ALA A 15 -55.00 -21.60 -18.58
N THR A 16 -54.77 -20.57 -17.74
CA THR A 16 -54.85 -20.77 -16.28
C THR A 16 -55.24 -19.45 -15.58
N GLU A 17 -56.49 -19.38 -15.13
CA GLU A 17 -56.96 -18.40 -14.14
C GLU A 17 -56.95 -19.03 -12.74
N ALA A 18 -56.59 -18.20 -11.77
CA ALA A 18 -57.02 -18.19 -10.37
C ALA A 18 -56.73 -19.43 -9.47
N THR A 19 -55.84 -19.24 -8.48
CA THR A 19 -56.27 -19.16 -7.07
C THR A 19 -55.20 -18.48 -6.21
N GLU A 20 -55.53 -17.32 -5.64
CA GLU A 20 -54.84 -16.76 -4.47
C GLU A 20 -55.13 -17.65 -3.24
N ALA A 21 -54.09 -18.04 -2.53
CA ALA A 21 -54.20 -18.62 -1.19
C ALA A 21 -53.31 -17.83 -0.22
N THR A 22 -53.97 -16.95 0.52
CA THR A 22 -53.47 -16.17 1.64
C THR A 22 -53.02 -17.10 2.76
N VAL A 23 -51.72 -17.19 3.05
CA VAL A 23 -51.21 -17.79 4.29
C VAL A 23 -51.04 -16.66 5.32
N ARG A 24 -51.95 -16.60 6.29
CA ARG A 24 -51.80 -15.82 7.52
C ARG A 24 -50.67 -16.45 8.34
N ALA A 25 -49.61 -15.69 8.60
CA ALA A 25 -48.63 -16.03 9.62
C ALA A 25 -49.21 -15.67 11.00
N ASP A 26 -49.29 -16.69 11.86
CA ASP A 26 -49.65 -16.61 13.27
C ASP A 26 -48.46 -16.01 14.06
N PRO A 27 -48.63 -14.88 14.80
CA PRO A 27 -47.53 -14.24 15.51
C PRO A 27 -47.19 -14.86 16.88
N ASP A 28 -47.86 -15.91 17.35
CA ASP A 28 -47.63 -16.45 18.70
C ASP A 28 -47.14 -17.91 18.71
N ALA A 29 -45.83 -18.11 18.53
CA ALA A 29 -45.16 -19.36 18.91
C ALA A 29 -43.66 -19.15 19.22
N VAL A 30 -43.36 -18.78 20.46
CA VAL A 30 -42.00 -18.86 21.05
C VAL A 30 -42.02 -19.91 22.16
N PRO A 31 -41.13 -20.92 22.18
CA PRO A 31 -41.03 -21.83 23.31
C PRO A 31 -40.27 -21.20 24.49
N GLY A 32 -40.83 -21.41 25.69
CA GLY A 32 -40.52 -20.83 26.99
C GLY A 32 -39.06 -20.66 27.41
N LEU A 33 -38.80 -19.50 28.00
CA LEU A 33 -37.77 -19.26 29.01
C LEU A 33 -38.45 -18.79 30.29
N ASP A 34 -38.09 -19.42 31.40
CA ASP A 34 -38.63 -19.27 32.75
C ASP A 34 -38.22 -17.94 33.42
N PRO A 35 -39.14 -17.08 33.89
CA PRO A 35 -38.81 -15.89 34.65
C PRO A 35 -38.90 -16.15 36.17
N GLY A 36 -37.78 -15.92 36.88
CA GLY A 36 -37.73 -15.86 38.33
C GLY A 36 -38.57 -14.70 38.92
N PRO A 37 -38.80 -14.70 40.25
CA PRO A 37 -39.90 -13.94 40.84
C PRO A 37 -39.62 -12.43 41.01
N ASP A 38 -40.70 -11.68 40.80
CA ASP A 38 -40.89 -10.23 40.93
C ASP A 38 -40.77 -9.73 42.39
N PRO A 39 -40.12 -8.59 42.68
CA PRO A 39 -40.19 -7.95 43.99
C PRO A 39 -41.35 -6.95 44.06
N GLY A 40 -42.29 -7.19 44.98
CA GLY A 40 -43.35 -6.24 45.32
C GLY A 40 -42.85 -4.96 46.01
N PRO A 41 -43.71 -3.92 46.11
CA PRO A 41 -43.32 -2.56 46.47
C PRO A 41 -43.33 -2.36 47.98
N ASP A 42 -42.42 -1.53 48.49
CA ASP A 42 -42.66 -0.86 49.77
C ASP A 42 -42.19 0.59 49.79
N SER A 43 -43.10 1.40 50.28
CA SER A 43 -43.08 2.85 50.41
C SER A 43 -42.57 3.24 51.79
N GLY A 44 -41.65 4.20 51.89
CA GLY A 44 -41.20 4.70 53.18
C GLY A 44 -40.39 5.99 53.07
N ALA A 45 -41.10 7.11 52.97
CA ALA A 45 -40.52 8.45 53.14
C ALA A 45 -40.22 8.72 54.63
N GLY A 46 -39.01 9.18 54.92
CA GLY A 46 -38.60 9.72 56.23
C GLY A 46 -37.57 10.85 56.06
N PRO A 47 -37.62 11.91 56.89
CA PRO A 47 -36.98 13.19 56.59
C PRO A 47 -35.47 13.18 56.89
N ARG A 48 -34.67 13.80 56.01
CA ARG A 48 -33.25 14.10 56.28
C ARG A 48 -33.14 15.45 57.00
N PRO A 49 -32.40 15.56 58.12
CA PRO A 49 -32.22 16.82 58.82
C PRO A 49 -31.22 17.72 58.08
N GLY A 50 -31.52 19.02 58.08
CA GLY A 50 -30.63 20.06 57.57
C GLY A 50 -29.40 20.25 58.46
N LEU A 51 -28.28 20.58 57.82
CA LEU A 51 -27.12 21.16 58.47
C LEU A 51 -26.67 22.38 57.68
N ASP A 52 -26.50 23.45 58.45
CA ASP A 52 -26.25 24.82 58.07
C ASP A 52 -24.86 25.08 57.48
N ALA A 53 -24.80 26.26 56.87
CA ALA A 53 -23.67 26.97 56.28
C ALA A 53 -22.30 26.78 56.94
N GLY A 54 -21.32 26.48 56.10
CA GLY A 54 -19.90 26.74 56.32
C GLY A 54 -19.24 27.02 54.97
N THR A 55 -18.97 28.29 54.68
CA THR A 55 -18.15 28.74 53.56
C THR A 55 -16.71 28.23 53.69
N PRO A 56 -16.15 27.56 52.67
CA PRO A 56 -14.71 27.48 52.48
C PRO A 56 -14.29 28.45 51.36
N ASP A 57 -13.21 29.17 51.63
CA ASP A 57 -12.53 30.12 50.75
C ASP A 57 -12.58 29.77 49.27
N GLY A 58 -13.05 30.74 48.48
CA GLY A 58 -12.91 30.73 47.03
C GLY A 58 -11.45 30.92 46.64
N THR A 59 -10.72 29.82 46.50
CA THR A 59 -9.60 29.77 45.55
C THR A 59 -10.20 29.87 44.14
N PRO A 60 -9.90 30.91 43.34
CA PRO A 60 -10.40 30.95 41.98
C PRO A 60 -9.83 29.73 41.24
N ASN A 61 -10.75 28.87 40.77
CA ASN A 61 -10.46 27.85 39.77
C ASN A 61 -9.56 28.49 38.71
N GLY A 62 -8.38 27.91 38.51
CA GLY A 62 -7.51 28.27 37.40
C GLY A 62 -8.33 28.14 36.12
N THR A 63 -8.74 29.28 35.59
CA THR A 63 -9.24 29.37 34.23
C THR A 63 -8.10 28.85 33.37
N SER A 64 -8.26 27.68 32.76
CA SER A 64 -7.44 27.34 31.61
C SER A 64 -7.67 28.49 30.64
N ALA A 65 -6.70 29.41 30.53
CA ALA A 65 -6.74 30.44 29.52
C ALA A 65 -6.92 29.68 28.19
N GLY A 66 -8.12 29.76 27.61
CA GLY A 66 -8.43 29.05 26.38
C GLY A 66 -7.38 29.47 25.35
N THR A 67 -6.84 28.50 24.62
CA THR A 67 -5.91 28.80 23.52
C THR A 67 -6.58 29.83 22.60
N PRO A 68 -5.94 30.98 22.33
CA PRO A 68 -6.54 31.99 21.48
C PRO A 68 -6.80 31.43 20.08
N SER A 69 -7.91 31.84 19.46
CA SER A 69 -8.18 31.50 18.07
C SER A 69 -7.11 32.13 17.17
N GLU A 70 -6.51 31.34 16.30
CA GLU A 70 -5.54 31.80 15.30
C GLU A 70 -6.23 32.23 14.00
N ASP A 71 -5.59 33.14 13.26
CA ASP A 71 -6.05 33.60 11.96
C ASP A 71 -5.94 32.47 10.91
N PRO A 72 -7.00 32.19 10.12
CA PRO A 72 -6.96 31.12 9.12
C PRO A 72 -5.83 31.26 8.08
N ASP A 73 -5.53 32.47 7.63
CA ASP A 73 -4.46 32.68 6.65
C ASP A 73 -3.09 32.42 7.29
N ALA A 74 -2.89 32.83 8.54
CA ALA A 74 -1.69 32.48 9.30
C ALA A 74 -1.53 30.95 9.47
N LEU A 75 -2.62 30.22 9.74
CA LEU A 75 -2.60 28.75 9.81
C LEU A 75 -2.20 28.10 8.48
N LEU A 76 -2.76 28.58 7.36
CA LEU A 76 -2.42 28.09 6.02
C LEU A 76 -0.98 28.45 5.60
N ALA A 77 -0.52 29.64 5.96
CA ALA A 77 0.87 30.06 5.77
C ALA A 77 1.80 29.15 6.56
N ARG A 78 1.46 28.81 7.80
CA ARG A 78 2.25 27.88 8.62
C ARG A 78 2.34 26.49 8.00
N LEU A 79 1.25 25.96 7.46
CA LEU A 79 1.29 24.68 6.72
C LEU A 79 2.21 24.76 5.49
N THR A 80 2.24 25.90 4.81
CA THR A 80 3.13 26.13 3.67
C THR A 80 4.61 26.15 4.09
N GLU A 81 4.93 26.83 5.20
CA GLU A 81 6.29 26.85 5.76
C GLU A 81 6.78 25.46 6.15
N LEU A 82 5.92 24.66 6.81
CA LEU A 82 6.28 23.30 7.21
C LEU A 82 6.63 22.44 6.00
N ARG A 83 5.85 22.55 4.91
CA ARG A 83 6.09 21.81 3.67
C ARG A 83 7.37 22.23 2.93
N ALA A 84 7.94 23.39 3.23
CA ALA A 84 9.18 23.83 2.59
C ALA A 84 10.39 22.93 2.94
N ALA A 85 10.31 22.16 4.03
CA ALA A 85 11.32 21.19 4.43
C ALA A 85 11.12 19.78 3.82
N ASP A 86 9.98 19.52 3.17
CA ASP A 86 9.68 18.23 2.56
C ASP A 86 10.49 18.03 1.26
N LEU A 87 10.66 16.77 0.87
CA LEU A 87 11.10 16.47 -0.50
C LEU A 87 10.10 17.04 -1.51
N PRO A 88 10.57 17.63 -2.63
CA PRO A 88 9.67 18.14 -3.66
C PRO A 88 8.74 17.04 -4.18
N VAL A 89 7.45 17.33 -4.21
CA VAL A 89 6.42 16.42 -4.74
C VAL A 89 6.13 16.63 -6.23
N HIS A 90 6.82 17.60 -6.86
CA HIS A 90 6.72 17.90 -8.29
C HIS A 90 8.10 18.12 -8.92
N GLY A 91 8.17 18.06 -10.24
CA GLY A 91 9.35 18.42 -11.03
C GLY A 91 10.29 17.26 -11.37
N GLY A 92 9.92 16.03 -10.98
CA GLY A 92 10.59 14.82 -11.44
C GLY A 92 12.00 14.57 -10.87
N ARG A 93 12.39 15.20 -9.76
CA ARG A 93 13.70 14.97 -9.10
C ARG A 93 13.65 14.11 -7.83
N THR A 94 12.45 13.80 -7.36
CA THR A 94 12.23 12.86 -6.26
C THR A 94 11.87 11.50 -6.84
N MET A 95 12.85 10.60 -6.93
CA MET A 95 12.75 9.32 -7.64
C MET A 95 12.16 8.18 -6.77
N ALA A 96 11.50 8.52 -5.66
CA ALA A 96 10.80 7.57 -4.79
C ALA A 96 9.65 8.25 -4.05
N TYR A 97 8.69 7.47 -3.55
CA TYR A 97 7.51 7.90 -2.77
C TYR A 97 6.48 8.79 -3.51
N VAL A 98 6.93 9.64 -4.43
CA VAL A 98 6.14 10.64 -5.17
C VAL A 98 5.89 10.16 -6.60
N TYR A 99 4.69 10.43 -7.12
CA TYR A 99 4.29 10.11 -8.48
C TYR A 99 3.71 11.35 -9.14
N ASP A 100 4.56 12.04 -9.89
CA ASP A 100 4.19 13.26 -10.60
C ASP A 100 3.89 12.94 -12.07
N SER A 101 2.73 13.39 -12.53
CA SER A 101 2.30 13.21 -13.92
C SER A 101 2.95 14.18 -14.89
N GLY A 102 3.43 15.34 -14.40
CA GLY A 102 3.83 16.48 -15.22
C GLY A 102 2.67 17.18 -15.96
N LEU A 103 1.42 16.76 -15.73
CA LEU A 103 0.25 17.32 -16.40
C LEU A 103 -0.28 18.57 -15.68
N ALA A 104 -0.30 19.69 -16.39
CA ALA A 104 -0.83 20.95 -15.87
C ALA A 104 -2.31 20.84 -15.46
N GLY A 105 -2.62 21.37 -14.27
CA GLY A 105 -3.99 21.46 -13.75
C GLY A 105 -4.57 20.17 -13.17
N LEU A 106 -3.84 19.06 -13.19
CA LEU A 106 -4.34 17.79 -12.65
C LEU A 106 -4.47 17.83 -11.12
N ASP A 107 -3.50 18.42 -10.42
CA ASP A 107 -3.52 18.55 -8.95
C ASP A 107 -4.63 19.49 -8.48
N ASP A 108 -4.89 20.60 -9.19
CA ASP A 108 -6.01 21.51 -8.89
C ASP A 108 -7.35 20.79 -9.01
N LEU A 109 -7.55 20.04 -10.09
CA LEU A 109 -8.75 19.23 -10.28
C LEU A 109 -8.93 18.24 -9.12
N ALA A 110 -7.86 17.54 -8.75
CA ALA A 110 -7.90 16.55 -7.70
C ALA A 110 -8.19 17.18 -6.34
N ALA A 111 -7.55 18.29 -6.00
CA ALA A 111 -7.79 19.04 -4.77
C ALA A 111 -9.22 19.54 -4.67
N ARG A 112 -9.78 20.10 -5.76
CA ARG A 112 -11.17 20.55 -5.81
C ARG A 112 -12.17 19.41 -5.66
N ALA A 113 -11.89 18.25 -6.26
CA ALA A 113 -12.70 17.05 -6.09
C ALA A 113 -12.65 16.51 -4.65
N GLN A 114 -11.46 16.49 -4.02
CA GLN A 114 -11.32 16.13 -2.62
C GLN A 114 -12.09 17.09 -1.70
N ALA A 115 -11.99 18.40 -1.94
CA ALA A 115 -12.72 19.41 -1.17
C ALA A 115 -14.23 19.25 -1.29
N ALA A 116 -14.75 18.94 -2.49
CA ALA A 116 -16.17 18.70 -2.72
C ALA A 116 -16.72 17.48 -1.95
N PHE A 117 -15.86 16.53 -1.58
CA PHE A 117 -16.21 15.32 -0.83
C PHE A 117 -15.62 15.28 0.59
N ALA A 118 -15.05 16.39 1.08
CA ALA A 118 -14.35 16.43 2.37
C ALA A 118 -15.25 16.04 3.57
N GLY A 119 -16.54 16.39 3.50
CA GLY A 119 -17.55 16.04 4.51
C GLY A 119 -18.31 14.74 4.25
N VAL A 120 -17.98 13.99 3.20
CA VAL A 120 -18.71 12.76 2.81
C VAL A 120 -18.03 11.53 3.41
N ASN A 121 -18.82 10.72 4.12
CA ASN A 121 -18.34 9.53 4.83
C ASN A 121 -18.72 8.24 4.08
N GLY A 122 -17.72 7.41 3.74
CA GLY A 122 -17.90 6.12 3.11
C GLY A 122 -18.25 4.96 4.04
N LEU A 123 -18.53 5.22 5.34
CA LEU A 123 -18.96 4.20 6.30
C LEU A 123 -20.30 3.56 5.91
N ASP A 124 -21.32 4.39 5.69
CA ASP A 124 -22.66 3.94 5.34
C ASP A 124 -22.93 4.24 3.87
N MET A 125 -22.75 3.21 3.05
CA MET A 125 -22.95 3.29 1.62
C MET A 125 -24.42 3.53 1.21
N THR A 126 -25.38 3.31 2.11
CA THR A 126 -26.81 3.55 1.85
C THR A 126 -27.19 5.01 2.09
N ALA A 127 -26.52 5.68 3.02
CA ALA A 127 -26.68 7.12 3.29
C ALA A 127 -25.96 7.99 2.25
N PHE A 128 -24.84 7.53 1.69
CA PHE A 128 -24.03 8.25 0.71
C PHE A 128 -23.92 7.50 -0.62
N PRO A 129 -25.01 7.44 -1.43
CA PRO A 129 -25.03 6.67 -2.67
C PRO A 129 -24.01 7.16 -3.71
N SER A 130 -23.55 8.41 -3.61
CA SER A 130 -22.45 8.93 -4.44
C SER A 130 -21.16 8.13 -4.25
N VAL A 131 -20.86 7.67 -3.03
CA VAL A 131 -19.68 6.83 -2.73
C VAL A 131 -19.78 5.51 -3.48
N VAL A 132 -20.96 4.87 -3.47
CA VAL A 132 -21.21 3.62 -4.19
C VAL A 132 -20.97 3.79 -5.69
N THR A 133 -21.53 4.85 -6.28
CA THR A 133 -21.36 5.13 -7.72
C THR A 133 -19.89 5.34 -8.07
N LEU A 134 -19.18 6.21 -7.34
CA LEU A 134 -17.78 6.52 -7.62
C LEU A 134 -16.88 5.28 -7.44
N GLU A 135 -17.07 4.52 -6.35
CA GLU A 135 -16.29 3.32 -6.08
C GLU A 135 -16.53 2.25 -7.15
N ASN A 136 -17.79 1.99 -7.53
CA ASN A 136 -18.11 1.04 -8.60
C ASN A 136 -17.48 1.46 -9.94
N GLU A 137 -17.52 2.73 -10.30
CA GLU A 137 -16.92 3.21 -11.54
C GLU A 137 -15.39 3.08 -11.55
N VAL A 138 -14.73 3.43 -10.45
CA VAL A 138 -13.27 3.28 -10.30
C VAL A 138 -12.86 1.82 -10.34
N VAL A 139 -13.56 0.95 -9.61
CA VAL A 139 -13.33 -0.50 -9.60
C VAL A 139 -13.56 -1.10 -10.98
N ALA A 140 -14.64 -0.74 -11.67
CA ALA A 140 -14.93 -1.23 -13.02
C ALA A 140 -13.84 -0.81 -14.01
N GLN A 141 -13.33 0.43 -13.92
CA GLN A 141 -12.23 0.89 -14.76
C GLN A 141 -10.94 0.10 -14.50
N ALA A 142 -10.60 -0.17 -13.24
CA ALA A 142 -9.45 -0.99 -12.88
C ALA A 142 -9.60 -2.45 -13.36
N ALA A 143 -10.77 -3.06 -13.15
CA ALA A 143 -11.07 -4.41 -13.60
C ALA A 143 -10.96 -4.54 -15.13
N ALA A 144 -11.55 -3.61 -15.89
CA ALA A 144 -11.48 -3.62 -17.35
C ALA A 144 -10.04 -3.51 -17.88
N LEU A 145 -9.18 -2.74 -17.21
CA LEU A 145 -7.76 -2.62 -17.57
C LEU A 145 -6.96 -3.89 -17.25
N LEU A 146 -7.29 -4.57 -16.15
CA LEU A 146 -6.47 -5.60 -15.51
C LEU A 146 -7.07 -7.01 -15.64
N GLY A 147 -7.71 -7.27 -16.79
CA GLY A 147 -8.15 -8.61 -17.17
C GLY A 147 -9.34 -9.14 -16.37
N GLY A 148 -10.09 -8.26 -15.71
CA GLY A 148 -11.35 -8.59 -15.05
C GLY A 148 -12.47 -8.85 -16.06
N ASP A 149 -13.44 -9.65 -15.62
CA ASP A 149 -14.66 -10.00 -16.34
C ASP A 149 -15.91 -9.51 -15.59
N THR A 150 -17.11 -9.98 -15.98
CA THR A 150 -18.37 -9.59 -15.35
C THR A 150 -18.56 -10.16 -13.94
N ALA A 151 -17.80 -11.18 -13.55
CA ALA A 151 -17.84 -11.74 -12.19
C ALA A 151 -16.92 -10.97 -11.24
N THR A 152 -15.86 -10.35 -11.78
CA THR A 152 -14.84 -9.61 -11.05
C THR A 152 -15.47 -8.55 -10.14
N ALA A 153 -15.02 -8.54 -8.89
CA ALA A 153 -15.45 -7.58 -7.89
C ALA A 153 -14.24 -6.89 -7.27
N GLY A 154 -14.42 -5.69 -6.73
CA GLY A 154 -13.33 -4.98 -6.08
C GLY A 154 -13.76 -4.06 -4.96
N THR A 155 -12.78 -3.48 -4.29
CA THR A 155 -12.96 -2.55 -3.18
C THR A 155 -11.94 -1.43 -3.28
N PHE A 156 -12.39 -0.19 -3.11
CA PHE A 156 -11.52 0.97 -2.99
C PHE A 156 -10.96 1.05 -1.56
N THR A 157 -9.64 1.11 -1.47
CA THR A 157 -8.90 1.11 -0.20
C THR A 157 -8.06 2.39 -0.06
N SER A 158 -7.64 2.68 1.16
CA SER A 158 -6.79 3.83 1.50
C SER A 158 -5.38 3.75 0.90
N GLY A 159 -4.96 2.59 0.37
CA GLY A 159 -3.66 2.41 -0.26
C GLY A 159 -3.25 0.95 -0.37
N GLY A 160 -2.14 0.70 -1.05
CA GLY A 160 -1.65 -0.66 -1.32
C GLY A 160 -1.44 -1.51 -0.07
N THR A 161 -1.01 -0.89 1.04
CA THR A 161 -0.90 -1.62 2.32
C THR A 161 -2.24 -2.17 2.76
N GLU A 162 -3.33 -1.38 2.76
CA GLU A 162 -4.65 -1.88 3.12
C GLU A 162 -5.15 -2.95 2.13
N SER A 163 -4.88 -2.78 0.83
CA SER A 163 -5.16 -3.83 -0.17
C SER A 163 -4.44 -5.14 0.12
N CYS A 164 -3.14 -5.12 0.43
CA CYS A 164 -2.40 -6.33 0.80
C CYS A 164 -2.93 -6.94 2.11
N LEU A 165 -3.27 -6.12 3.10
CA LEU A 165 -3.85 -6.59 4.37
C LEU A 165 -5.18 -7.31 4.12
N LEU A 166 -6.10 -6.71 3.35
CA LEU A 166 -7.39 -7.30 3.03
C LEU A 166 -7.25 -8.56 2.17
N ALA A 167 -6.31 -8.61 1.22
CA ALA A 167 -6.04 -9.82 0.44
C ALA A 167 -5.59 -10.99 1.34
N VAL A 168 -4.73 -10.73 2.32
CA VAL A 168 -4.29 -11.74 3.30
C VAL A 168 -5.42 -12.16 4.23
N LEU A 169 -6.21 -11.20 4.74
CA LEU A 169 -7.38 -11.49 5.57
C LEU A 169 -8.38 -12.38 4.83
N THR A 170 -8.74 -12.00 3.59
CA THR A 170 -9.59 -12.79 2.71
C THR A 170 -9.06 -14.21 2.54
N ALA A 171 -7.77 -14.36 2.23
CA ALA A 171 -7.18 -15.68 2.03
C ALA A 171 -7.18 -16.54 3.30
N ARG A 172 -6.95 -15.92 4.46
CA ARG A 172 -7.03 -16.58 5.77
C ARG A 172 -8.43 -17.14 6.02
N GLU A 173 -9.46 -16.30 5.88
CA GLU A 173 -10.85 -16.69 6.11
C GLU A 173 -11.33 -17.72 5.09
N HIS A 174 -10.96 -17.56 3.82
CA HIS A 174 -11.24 -18.54 2.78
C HIS A 174 -10.60 -19.90 3.10
N ALA A 175 -9.31 -19.96 3.44
CA ALA A 175 -8.63 -21.21 3.77
C ALA A 175 -9.19 -21.90 5.02
N ARG A 176 -9.63 -21.12 6.01
CA ARG A 176 -10.35 -21.64 7.18
C ARG A 176 -11.69 -22.25 6.77
N ALA A 177 -12.48 -21.53 5.97
CA ALA A 177 -13.82 -21.94 5.59
C ALA A 177 -13.85 -23.16 4.65
N THR A 178 -12.94 -23.23 3.68
CA THR A 178 -12.97 -24.24 2.62
C THR A 178 -12.05 -25.42 2.88
N ARG A 179 -10.99 -25.24 3.67
CA ARG A 179 -9.96 -26.27 3.95
C ARG A 179 -9.70 -26.51 5.42
N GLY A 180 -10.38 -25.81 6.34
CA GLY A 180 -10.21 -26.01 7.79
C GLY A 180 -8.85 -25.57 8.33
N VAL A 181 -8.10 -24.72 7.62
CA VAL A 181 -6.76 -24.29 8.04
C VAL A 181 -6.84 -23.36 9.26
N THR A 182 -6.26 -23.78 10.39
CA THR A 182 -6.26 -23.01 11.65
C THR A 182 -4.93 -22.33 11.97
N ALA A 183 -3.84 -22.76 11.35
CA ALA A 183 -2.51 -22.15 11.45
C ALA A 183 -1.98 -21.75 10.05
N PRO A 184 -2.57 -20.71 9.42
CA PRO A 184 -2.36 -20.38 8.01
C PRO A 184 -0.99 -19.77 7.71
N GLU A 185 -0.53 -19.95 6.46
CA GLU A 185 0.74 -19.46 5.96
C GLU A 185 0.60 -18.60 4.71
N ILE A 186 1.55 -17.68 4.52
CA ILE A 186 1.74 -16.92 3.29
C ILE A 186 3.08 -17.34 2.69
N VAL A 187 3.07 -17.79 1.44
CA VAL A 187 4.28 -18.10 0.67
C VAL A 187 4.56 -16.94 -0.27
N LEU A 188 5.76 -16.35 -0.19
CA LEU A 188 6.12 -15.16 -0.96
C LEU A 188 7.64 -15.10 -1.27
N PRO A 189 8.05 -14.43 -2.35
CA PRO A 189 9.46 -14.10 -2.59
C PRO A 189 10.00 -13.16 -1.51
N VAL A 190 11.31 -13.23 -1.23
CA VAL A 190 12.00 -12.26 -0.35
C VAL A 190 11.89 -10.81 -0.82
N THR A 191 11.55 -10.58 -2.09
CA THR A 191 11.35 -9.26 -2.71
C THR A 191 9.91 -8.74 -2.61
N ALA A 192 8.97 -9.54 -2.08
CA ALA A 192 7.58 -9.11 -1.90
C ALA A 192 7.47 -7.98 -0.87
N HIS A 193 6.47 -7.12 -1.02
CA HIS A 193 6.35 -5.92 -0.21
C HIS A 193 6.16 -6.23 1.30
N ALA A 194 6.78 -5.43 2.17
CA ALA A 194 6.71 -5.59 3.62
C ALA A 194 5.29 -5.54 4.21
N ALA A 195 4.30 -5.04 3.45
CA ALA A 195 2.89 -5.08 3.84
C ALA A 195 2.37 -6.51 4.08
N PHE A 196 2.89 -7.52 3.38
CA PHE A 196 2.51 -8.92 3.63
C PHE A 196 3.06 -9.44 4.96
N HIS A 197 4.28 -9.04 5.35
CA HIS A 197 4.81 -9.33 6.69
C HIS A 197 4.02 -8.60 7.78
N LYS A 198 3.59 -7.36 7.52
CA LYS A 198 2.69 -6.63 8.41
C LYS A 198 1.34 -7.33 8.55
N ALA A 199 0.77 -7.83 7.45
CA ALA A 199 -0.47 -8.61 7.44
C ALA A 199 -0.33 -9.89 8.27
N ALA A 200 0.76 -10.63 8.06
CA ALA A 200 1.06 -11.85 8.80
C ALA A 200 1.13 -11.59 10.31
N LYS A 201 1.80 -10.51 10.72
CA LYS A 201 1.86 -10.08 12.13
C LYS A 201 0.48 -9.73 12.69
N LEU A 202 -0.33 -8.96 11.95
CA LEU A 202 -1.65 -8.51 12.42
C LEU A 202 -2.68 -9.63 12.49
N PHE A 203 -2.62 -10.60 11.57
CA PHE A 203 -3.66 -11.60 11.38
C PHE A 203 -3.27 -13.01 11.81
N GLY A 204 -2.06 -13.19 12.34
CA GLY A 204 -1.57 -14.46 12.89
C GLY A 204 -1.21 -15.50 11.84
N LEU A 205 -0.54 -15.09 10.74
CA LEU A 205 -0.03 -16.01 9.73
C LEU A 205 1.47 -16.19 9.86
N ARG A 206 1.98 -17.37 9.47
CA ARG A 206 3.41 -17.60 9.29
C ARG A 206 3.84 -17.20 7.88
N VAL A 207 4.94 -16.47 7.74
CA VAL A 207 5.52 -16.19 6.42
C VAL A 207 6.53 -17.26 6.06
N VAL A 208 6.44 -17.76 4.83
CA VAL A 208 7.43 -18.63 4.17
C VAL A 208 8.04 -17.83 3.04
N SER A 209 9.24 -17.31 3.29
CA SER A 209 9.99 -16.52 2.31
C SER A 209 10.82 -17.42 1.40
N VAL A 210 10.71 -17.21 0.09
CA VAL A 210 11.43 -17.94 -0.95
C VAL A 210 12.51 -17.02 -1.54
N PRO A 211 13.78 -17.47 -1.65
CA PRO A 211 14.84 -16.70 -2.27
C PRO A 211 14.53 -16.32 -3.73
N VAL A 212 15.25 -15.33 -4.24
CA VAL A 212 15.23 -14.96 -5.65
C VAL A 212 16.56 -15.29 -6.30
N ASP A 213 16.57 -15.47 -7.61
CA ASP A 213 17.81 -15.64 -8.36
C ASP A 213 18.66 -14.36 -8.28
N PRO A 214 19.96 -14.43 -7.92
CA PRO A 214 20.79 -13.25 -7.68
C PRO A 214 21.16 -12.47 -8.96
N GLY A 215 21.02 -13.08 -10.14
CA GLY A 215 21.28 -12.41 -11.42
C GLY A 215 20.07 -11.65 -11.95
N THR A 216 18.88 -12.20 -11.75
CA THR A 216 17.62 -11.67 -12.30
C THR A 216 16.73 -11.00 -11.25
N PHE A 217 16.97 -11.26 -9.96
CA PHE A 217 16.14 -10.86 -8.82
C PHE A 217 14.68 -11.35 -8.88
N ARG A 218 14.42 -12.36 -9.72
CA ARG A 218 13.11 -13.02 -9.86
C ARG A 218 13.08 -14.31 -9.05
N VAL A 219 11.93 -14.60 -8.45
CA VAL A 219 11.74 -15.94 -7.86
C VAL A 219 11.67 -17.00 -8.95
N ARG A 220 12.18 -18.19 -8.66
CA ARG A 220 11.96 -19.36 -9.52
C ARG A 220 10.58 -19.95 -9.24
N ALA A 221 9.76 -20.12 -10.27
CA ALA A 221 8.40 -20.62 -10.11
C ALA A 221 8.36 -22.00 -9.43
N GLU A 222 9.34 -22.87 -9.71
CA GLU A 222 9.42 -24.21 -9.11
C GLU A 222 9.68 -24.17 -7.61
N GLU A 223 10.53 -23.23 -7.15
CA GLU A 223 10.85 -23.08 -5.72
C GLU A 223 9.64 -22.56 -4.95
N LEU A 224 8.93 -21.57 -5.53
CA LEU A 224 7.73 -21.04 -4.93
C LEU A 224 6.61 -22.10 -4.89
N ALA A 225 6.43 -22.85 -5.98
CA ALA A 225 5.47 -23.96 -6.04
C ALA A 225 5.79 -25.08 -5.04
N ALA A 226 7.08 -25.38 -4.81
CA ALA A 226 7.51 -26.37 -3.82
C ALA A 226 7.24 -25.93 -2.38
N ALA A 227 7.26 -24.62 -2.11
CA ALA A 227 6.96 -24.05 -0.80
C ALA A 227 5.46 -24.04 -0.46
N ILE A 228 4.56 -24.26 -1.43
CA ILE A 228 3.12 -24.37 -1.19
C ILE A 228 2.83 -25.68 -0.45
N GLY A 229 2.25 -25.57 0.75
CA GLY A 229 1.86 -26.69 1.60
C GLY A 229 0.39 -26.67 2.01
N GLU A 230 -0.02 -27.63 2.83
CA GLU A 230 -1.41 -27.80 3.29
C GLU A 230 -1.92 -26.58 4.08
N ARG A 231 -1.01 -25.91 4.80
CA ARG A 231 -1.32 -24.71 5.60
C ARG A 231 -1.29 -23.42 4.81
N THR A 232 -0.82 -23.44 3.56
CA THR A 232 -0.71 -22.22 2.76
C THR A 232 -2.11 -21.68 2.46
N ALA A 233 -2.37 -20.45 2.91
CA ALA A 233 -3.61 -19.73 2.63
C ALA A 233 -3.46 -18.88 1.35
N LEU A 234 -2.28 -18.28 1.18
CA LEU A 234 -2.00 -17.34 0.11
C LEU A 234 -0.60 -17.56 -0.46
N VAL A 235 -0.49 -17.48 -1.77
CA VAL A 235 0.75 -17.26 -2.50
C VAL A 235 0.74 -15.82 -3.05
N VAL A 236 1.87 -15.12 -2.92
CA VAL A 236 2.05 -13.76 -3.44
C VAL A 236 3.14 -13.74 -4.50
N VAL A 237 2.88 -12.99 -5.57
CA VAL A 237 3.84 -12.63 -6.63
C VAL A 237 3.72 -11.14 -6.93
N SER A 238 4.80 -10.49 -7.35
CA SER A 238 4.83 -9.04 -7.59
C SER A 238 4.90 -8.69 -9.08
N ALA A 239 4.19 -7.63 -9.46
CA ALA A 239 4.15 -7.10 -10.82
C ALA A 239 4.29 -5.56 -10.85
N PRO A 240 5.52 -5.03 -10.77
CA PRO A 240 6.79 -5.70 -10.42
C PRO A 240 7.05 -5.71 -8.90
N SER A 241 8.14 -6.37 -8.49
CA SER A 241 8.73 -6.13 -7.16
C SER A 241 9.21 -4.68 -7.01
N TYR A 242 9.03 -4.10 -5.83
CA TYR A 242 9.45 -2.73 -5.57
C TYR A 242 10.97 -2.56 -5.61
N ALA A 243 11.71 -3.56 -5.12
CA ALA A 243 13.14 -3.45 -4.94
C ALA A 243 13.91 -3.37 -6.27
N HIS A 244 13.56 -4.21 -7.25
CA HIS A 244 14.35 -4.36 -8.50
C HIS A 244 13.57 -4.13 -9.78
N GLY A 245 12.25 -3.88 -9.70
CA GLY A 245 11.43 -3.57 -10.88
C GLY A 245 11.19 -4.76 -11.82
N VAL A 246 11.39 -5.98 -11.34
CA VAL A 246 11.18 -7.22 -12.09
C VAL A 246 9.81 -7.82 -11.81
N ILE A 247 9.20 -8.44 -12.82
CA ILE A 247 7.93 -9.16 -12.70
C ILE A 247 8.22 -10.63 -12.38
N ASP A 248 7.55 -11.14 -11.34
CA ASP A 248 7.62 -12.55 -10.95
C ASP A 248 6.91 -13.46 -11.99
N PRO A 249 7.20 -14.78 -12.03
CA PRO A 249 6.56 -15.72 -12.96
C PRO A 249 5.09 -16.02 -12.56
N VAL A 250 4.20 -15.06 -12.80
CA VAL A 250 2.79 -15.12 -12.39
C VAL A 250 2.05 -16.34 -12.95
N PRO A 251 2.10 -16.67 -14.26
CA PRO A 251 1.32 -17.78 -14.81
C PRO A 251 1.67 -19.14 -14.21
N GLU A 252 2.95 -19.42 -14.04
CA GLU A 252 3.45 -20.68 -13.49
C GLU A 252 3.05 -20.84 -12.02
N VAL A 253 3.21 -19.77 -11.24
CA VAL A 253 2.87 -19.75 -9.81
C VAL A 253 1.37 -19.84 -9.60
N ALA A 254 0.57 -19.06 -10.35
CA ALA A 254 -0.89 -19.07 -10.26
C ALA A 254 -1.46 -20.46 -10.57
N ARG A 255 -0.92 -21.14 -11.59
CA ARG A 255 -1.29 -22.53 -11.91
C ARG A 255 -0.93 -23.50 -10.77
N ALA A 256 0.24 -23.37 -10.18
CA ALA A 256 0.67 -24.23 -9.07
C ALA A 256 -0.19 -24.04 -7.81
N ALA A 257 -0.56 -22.79 -7.49
CA ALA A 257 -1.46 -22.48 -6.38
C ALA A 257 -2.87 -23.04 -6.62
N ALA A 258 -3.42 -22.81 -7.83
CA ALA A 258 -4.75 -23.30 -8.21
C ALA A 258 -4.86 -24.83 -8.13
N ALA A 259 -3.81 -25.56 -8.55
CA ALA A 259 -3.76 -27.03 -8.46
C ALA A 259 -3.86 -27.57 -7.02
N ARG A 260 -3.65 -26.72 -6.01
CA ARG A 260 -3.71 -27.05 -4.58
C ARG A 260 -4.86 -26.36 -3.84
N GLY A 261 -5.76 -25.67 -4.56
CA GLY A 261 -6.84 -24.88 -3.95
C GLY A 261 -6.32 -23.72 -3.07
N VAL A 262 -5.13 -23.21 -3.37
CA VAL A 262 -4.51 -22.06 -2.69
C VAL A 262 -4.73 -20.81 -3.51
N LEU A 263 -5.06 -19.70 -2.85
CA LEU A 263 -5.26 -18.42 -3.53
C LEU A 263 -3.91 -17.84 -3.99
N CYS A 264 -3.90 -17.23 -5.18
CA CYS A 264 -2.78 -16.49 -5.72
C CYS A 264 -3.13 -14.99 -5.79
N HIS A 265 -2.33 -14.17 -5.13
CA HIS A 265 -2.45 -12.71 -5.18
C HIS A 265 -1.30 -12.10 -5.97
N VAL A 266 -1.63 -11.20 -6.89
CA VAL A 266 -0.63 -10.42 -7.63
C VAL A 266 -0.56 -9.03 -7.00
N ASP A 267 0.57 -8.73 -6.36
CA ASP A 267 0.89 -7.38 -5.91
C ASP A 267 1.31 -6.52 -7.10
N ALA A 268 0.32 -5.90 -7.73
CA ALA A 268 0.51 -4.92 -8.78
C ALA A 268 0.28 -3.50 -8.25
N CYS A 269 0.46 -3.27 -6.93
CA CYS A 269 0.23 -1.97 -6.30
C CYS A 269 0.96 -0.87 -7.07
N ILE A 270 2.23 -1.10 -7.40
CA ILE A 270 3.03 -0.14 -8.16
C ILE A 270 2.87 -0.28 -9.67
N GLY A 271 2.91 -1.49 -10.22
CA GLY A 271 2.99 -1.67 -11.67
C GLY A 271 1.66 -1.74 -12.38
N GLY A 272 0.57 -2.13 -11.72
CA GLY A 272 -0.67 -2.55 -12.39
C GLY A 272 -1.23 -1.50 -13.34
N TRP A 273 -1.40 -0.26 -12.87
CA TRP A 273 -1.95 0.81 -13.70
C TRP A 273 -1.04 1.17 -14.88
N TYR A 274 0.28 1.17 -14.65
CA TYR A 274 1.30 1.45 -15.66
C TYR A 274 1.39 0.32 -16.70
N LEU A 275 1.64 -0.92 -16.26
CA LEU A 275 1.79 -2.10 -17.10
C LEU A 275 0.52 -2.38 -17.91
N GLY A 276 -0.66 -2.18 -17.32
CA GLY A 276 -1.94 -2.34 -17.98
C GLY A 276 -2.11 -1.38 -19.17
N HIS A 277 -1.77 -0.10 -19.01
CA HIS A 277 -1.83 0.88 -20.10
C HIS A 277 -0.66 0.74 -21.08
N ARG A 278 0.54 0.42 -20.59
CA ARG A 278 1.71 0.10 -21.42
C ARG A 278 1.43 -1.03 -22.39
N ARG A 279 0.68 -2.07 -21.97
CA ARG A 279 0.24 -3.17 -22.86
C ARG A 279 -0.58 -2.68 -24.07
N LEU A 280 -1.24 -1.52 -23.97
CA LEU A 280 -2.03 -0.94 -25.06
C LEU A 280 -1.20 -0.04 -26.01
N ALA A 281 0.07 0.24 -25.68
CA ALA A 281 1.01 0.93 -26.57
C ALA A 281 1.61 -0.08 -27.57
N ALA A 282 0.99 -0.20 -28.75
CA ALA A 282 1.25 -1.27 -29.72
C ALA A 282 2.71 -1.35 -30.24
N GLU A 283 3.44 -0.25 -30.17
CA GLU A 283 4.86 -0.14 -30.55
C GLU A 283 5.82 -0.67 -29.49
N LEU A 284 5.35 -0.90 -28.26
CA LEU A 284 6.16 -1.45 -27.17
C LEU A 284 5.92 -2.97 -27.05
N PRO A 285 6.95 -3.75 -26.69
CA PRO A 285 6.78 -5.15 -26.34
C PRO A 285 5.77 -5.31 -25.20
N ALA A 286 4.81 -6.22 -25.36
CA ALA A 286 3.85 -6.52 -24.30
C ALA A 286 4.57 -6.96 -23.02
N PRO A 287 4.12 -6.51 -21.83
CA PRO A 287 4.69 -7.00 -20.58
C PRO A 287 4.34 -8.49 -20.37
N PRO A 288 5.14 -9.23 -19.58
CA PRO A 288 4.76 -10.56 -19.12
C PRO A 288 3.34 -10.59 -18.54
N PRO A 289 2.53 -11.65 -18.80
CA PRO A 289 1.18 -11.75 -18.25
C PRO A 289 1.20 -11.75 -16.72
N PHE A 290 0.40 -10.90 -16.10
CA PHE A 290 0.39 -10.72 -14.64
C PHE A 290 -0.99 -10.53 -14.02
N ASP A 291 -2.05 -10.27 -14.80
CA ASP A 291 -3.32 -9.76 -14.27
C ASP A 291 -4.39 -10.86 -14.09
N LEU A 292 -5.66 -10.48 -13.86
CA LEU A 292 -6.75 -11.43 -13.60
C LEU A 292 -7.08 -12.34 -14.80
N SER A 293 -6.63 -11.98 -16.02
CA SER A 293 -6.78 -12.84 -17.20
C SER A 293 -5.93 -14.11 -17.13
N VAL A 294 -4.91 -14.13 -16.26
CA VAL A 294 -4.08 -15.32 -16.02
C VAL A 294 -4.87 -16.33 -15.18
N PRO A 295 -5.11 -17.57 -15.69
CA PRO A 295 -5.81 -18.60 -14.93
C PRO A 295 -5.11 -18.91 -13.60
N GLY A 296 -5.88 -18.95 -12.52
CA GLY A 296 -5.37 -19.20 -11.16
C GLY A 296 -5.04 -17.94 -10.36
N VAL A 297 -4.95 -16.75 -10.98
CA VAL A 297 -4.87 -15.49 -10.22
C VAL A 297 -6.23 -15.22 -9.58
N THR A 298 -6.27 -14.98 -8.28
CA THR A 298 -7.54 -14.86 -7.52
C THR A 298 -7.80 -13.46 -6.98
N SER A 299 -6.75 -12.68 -6.77
CA SER A 299 -6.86 -11.27 -6.42
C SER A 299 -5.65 -10.48 -6.93
N LEU A 300 -5.83 -9.17 -7.09
CA LEU A 300 -4.81 -8.25 -7.56
C LEU A 300 -5.01 -6.88 -6.89
N SER A 301 -3.94 -6.29 -6.38
CA SER A 301 -3.94 -4.90 -5.86
C SER A 301 -3.33 -3.92 -6.86
N VAL A 302 -3.85 -2.70 -6.92
CA VAL A 302 -3.32 -1.62 -7.80
C VAL A 302 -3.48 -0.25 -7.14
N ASP A 303 -2.39 0.51 -6.99
CA ASP A 303 -2.44 1.83 -6.39
C ASP A 303 -2.65 2.91 -7.46
N LEU A 304 -3.79 3.59 -7.35
CA LEU A 304 -4.12 4.72 -8.21
C LEU A 304 -3.30 5.95 -7.81
N HIS A 305 -2.94 6.08 -6.54
CA HIS A 305 -2.07 7.18 -6.05
C HIS A 305 -0.59 7.05 -6.45
N LYS A 306 -0.27 6.06 -7.29
CA LYS A 306 1.01 5.85 -7.95
C LYS A 306 0.90 6.28 -9.42
N TYR A 307 0.92 5.35 -10.37
CA TYR A 307 0.83 5.66 -11.81
C TYR A 307 -0.59 6.02 -12.30
N GLY A 308 -1.60 5.92 -11.44
CA GLY A 308 -2.87 6.60 -11.69
C GLY A 308 -2.76 8.12 -11.52
N TYR A 309 -1.68 8.60 -10.89
CA TYR A 309 -1.39 10.01 -10.59
C TYR A 309 -2.51 10.70 -9.78
N THR A 310 -3.23 9.93 -8.97
CA THR A 310 -4.29 10.45 -8.11
C THR A 310 -3.72 10.95 -6.78
N PRO A 311 -4.49 11.71 -5.98
CA PRO A 311 -4.08 12.05 -4.61
C PRO A 311 -3.75 10.81 -3.78
N LYS A 312 -2.88 11.00 -2.78
CA LYS A 312 -2.59 9.97 -1.76
C LYS A 312 -3.89 9.53 -1.09
N GLY A 313 -3.96 8.25 -0.72
CA GLY A 313 -5.17 7.67 -0.13
C GLY A 313 -6.04 6.86 -1.09
N ALA A 314 -5.56 6.52 -2.30
CA ALA A 314 -6.35 5.79 -3.30
C ALA A 314 -5.66 4.53 -3.85
N SER A 315 -6.31 3.38 -3.68
CA SER A 315 -5.93 2.08 -4.24
C SER A 315 -7.16 1.20 -4.48
N VAL A 316 -7.03 0.15 -5.28
CA VAL A 316 -8.08 -0.82 -5.57
C VAL A 316 -7.57 -2.22 -5.33
N LEU A 317 -8.35 -3.01 -4.59
CA LEU A 317 -8.18 -4.46 -4.48
C LEU A 317 -9.25 -5.14 -5.33
N LEU A 318 -8.84 -5.89 -6.33
CA LEU A 318 -9.70 -6.70 -7.18
C LEU A 318 -9.66 -8.16 -6.74
N PHE A 319 -10.78 -8.84 -6.88
CA PHE A 319 -10.97 -10.27 -6.68
C PHE A 319 -11.61 -10.87 -7.92
N ARG A 320 -11.28 -12.12 -8.20
CA ARG A 320 -11.86 -12.87 -9.33
C ARG A 320 -13.39 -12.88 -9.28
N ASP A 321 -13.98 -12.91 -8.10
CA ASP A 321 -15.42 -12.82 -7.93
C ASP A 321 -15.83 -12.16 -6.60
N ALA A 322 -17.14 -11.88 -6.49
CA ALA A 322 -17.73 -11.29 -5.30
C ALA A 322 -17.78 -12.23 -4.09
N GLU A 323 -17.73 -13.56 -4.26
CA GLU A 323 -17.71 -14.51 -3.16
C GLU A 323 -16.38 -14.44 -2.41
N LEU A 324 -15.28 -14.52 -3.14
CA LEU A 324 -13.93 -14.33 -2.60
C LEU A 324 -13.80 -12.99 -1.88
N ARG A 325 -14.30 -11.90 -2.47
CA ARG A 325 -14.27 -10.57 -1.83
C ARG A 325 -14.96 -10.56 -0.46
N ARG A 326 -16.11 -11.25 -0.31
CA ARG A 326 -16.91 -11.23 0.93
C ARG A 326 -16.22 -11.89 2.13
N HIS A 327 -15.27 -12.79 1.91
CA HIS A 327 -14.47 -13.38 3.00
C HIS A 327 -13.64 -12.34 3.77
N GLY A 328 -13.29 -11.22 3.14
CA GLY A 328 -12.55 -10.12 3.78
C GLY A 328 -13.43 -9.08 4.47
N TRP A 329 -14.75 -9.19 4.36
CA TRP A 329 -15.68 -8.22 4.96
C TRP A 329 -15.94 -8.55 6.43
N PHE A 330 -16.10 -7.50 7.24
CA PHE A 330 -16.56 -7.62 8.61
C PHE A 330 -18.05 -7.29 8.67
N ALA A 331 -18.84 -8.15 9.32
CA ALA A 331 -20.24 -7.90 9.58
C ALA A 331 -20.58 -8.20 11.05
N HIS A 332 -21.33 -7.32 11.70
CA HIS A 332 -21.76 -7.51 13.08
C HIS A 332 -23.13 -6.88 13.33
N ALA A 333 -24.07 -7.70 13.81
CA ALA A 333 -25.45 -7.28 14.10
C ALA A 333 -25.80 -7.35 15.60
N ALA A 334 -24.93 -7.90 16.44
CA ALA A 334 -25.16 -8.06 17.88
C ALA A 334 -24.57 -6.89 18.70
N TRP A 335 -24.83 -5.66 18.26
CA TRP A 335 -24.34 -4.42 18.88
C TRP A 335 -25.48 -3.41 19.01
N PRO A 336 -25.62 -2.70 20.16
CA PRO A 336 -26.75 -1.79 20.41
C PRO A 336 -26.81 -0.54 19.51
N GLY A 337 -25.79 -0.26 18.70
CA GLY A 337 -25.79 0.89 17.80
C GLY A 337 -26.66 0.68 16.57
N TYR A 338 -26.24 -0.22 15.68
CA TYR A 338 -26.92 -0.62 14.45
C TYR A 338 -26.15 -1.80 13.81
N PRO A 339 -26.73 -2.55 12.86
CA PRO A 339 -25.98 -3.55 12.09
C PRO A 339 -24.88 -2.89 11.25
N VAL A 340 -23.63 -3.37 11.37
CA VAL A 340 -22.46 -2.81 10.68
C VAL A 340 -21.93 -3.82 9.65
N VAL A 341 -21.59 -3.32 8.46
CA VAL A 341 -20.80 -4.05 7.46
C VAL A 341 -19.66 -3.15 6.98
N ASN A 342 -18.42 -3.60 7.18
CA ASN A 342 -17.23 -2.89 6.71
C ASN A 342 -16.58 -3.69 5.59
N SER A 343 -16.45 -3.06 4.41
CA SER A 343 -15.77 -3.65 3.25
C SER A 343 -14.24 -3.44 3.27
N THR A 344 -13.74 -2.64 4.21
CA THR A 344 -12.32 -2.29 4.39
C THR A 344 -11.92 -2.39 5.87
N LEU A 345 -10.66 -2.08 6.24
CA LEU A 345 -10.25 -2.06 7.65
C LEU A 345 -10.87 -0.87 8.42
N GLN A 346 -11.24 0.19 7.71
CA GLN A 346 -11.84 1.38 8.28
C GLN A 346 -13.35 1.21 8.49
N GLY A 347 -13.87 1.86 9.55
CA GLY A 347 -15.29 2.21 9.66
C GLY A 347 -15.53 3.54 8.94
N THR A 348 -15.48 4.66 9.67
CA THR A 348 -15.48 6.00 9.06
C THR A 348 -14.32 6.13 8.07
N LYS A 349 -14.66 6.42 6.81
CA LYS A 349 -13.72 6.51 5.68
C LYS A 349 -14.00 7.80 4.90
N SER A 350 -13.00 8.65 4.69
CA SER A 350 -13.17 9.86 3.87
C SER A 350 -13.41 9.48 2.40
N ALA A 351 -14.45 10.07 1.79
CA ALA A 351 -14.69 9.92 0.35
C ALA A 351 -13.85 10.89 -0.51
N GLY A 352 -13.12 11.82 0.10
CA GLY A 352 -12.26 12.79 -0.60
C GLY A 352 -11.28 12.13 -1.58
N PRO A 353 -10.39 11.22 -1.12
CA PRO A 353 -9.46 10.52 -2.00
C PRO A 353 -10.14 9.73 -3.14
N LEU A 354 -11.31 9.13 -2.89
CA LEU A 354 -12.10 8.44 -3.91
C LEU A 354 -12.57 9.42 -5.00
N ALA A 355 -13.13 10.57 -4.61
CA ALA A 355 -13.56 11.60 -5.56
C ALA A 355 -12.39 12.19 -6.35
N GLY A 356 -11.26 12.45 -5.68
CA GLY A 356 -10.02 12.91 -6.31
C GLY A 356 -9.49 11.90 -7.33
N ALA A 357 -9.45 10.62 -6.97
CA ALA A 357 -9.06 9.55 -7.87
C ALA A 357 -9.99 9.46 -9.07
N TRP A 358 -11.31 9.39 -8.84
CA TRP A 358 -12.31 9.35 -9.89
C TRP A 358 -12.13 10.50 -10.91
N ALA A 359 -11.97 11.74 -10.42
CA ALA A 359 -11.81 12.91 -11.28
C ALA A 359 -10.54 12.83 -12.14
N VAL A 360 -9.42 12.43 -11.55
CA VAL A 360 -8.14 12.27 -12.25
C VAL A 360 -8.23 11.17 -13.30
N LEU A 361 -8.74 9.98 -12.95
CA LEU A 361 -8.84 8.85 -13.87
C LEU A 361 -9.68 9.20 -15.10
N ARG A 362 -10.79 9.92 -14.91
CA ARG A 362 -11.68 10.41 -15.98
C ARG A 362 -11.02 11.50 -16.83
N ARG A 363 -10.27 12.40 -16.20
CA ARG A 363 -9.61 13.52 -16.90
C ARG A 363 -8.45 13.06 -17.77
N VAL A 364 -7.66 12.09 -17.31
CA VAL A 364 -6.52 11.55 -18.06
C VAL A 364 -6.99 10.57 -19.12
N GLY A 365 -7.88 9.64 -18.75
CA GLY A 365 -8.45 8.63 -19.65
C GLY A 365 -7.43 7.66 -20.24
N THR A 366 -7.90 6.62 -20.91
CA THR A 366 -7.04 5.55 -21.45
C THR A 366 -5.95 6.09 -22.37
N ARG A 367 -6.29 6.97 -23.32
CA ARG A 367 -5.31 7.55 -24.25
C ARG A 367 -4.20 8.32 -23.53
N GLY A 368 -4.56 9.09 -22.50
CA GLY A 368 -3.58 9.83 -21.70
C GLY A 368 -2.64 8.89 -20.96
N TYR A 369 -3.18 7.87 -20.29
CA TYR A 369 -2.36 6.89 -19.57
C TYR A 369 -1.49 6.03 -20.48
N VAL A 370 -1.95 5.70 -21.70
CA VAL A 370 -1.12 5.02 -22.70
C VAL A 370 0.09 5.87 -23.07
N GLU A 371 -0.11 7.17 -23.35
CA GLU A 371 1.00 8.07 -23.67
C GLU A 371 1.96 8.26 -22.48
N LEU A 372 1.43 8.47 -21.27
CA LEU A 372 2.27 8.59 -20.07
C LEU A 372 3.09 7.31 -19.83
N SER A 373 2.47 6.14 -19.98
CA SER A 373 3.15 4.84 -19.82
C SER A 373 4.20 4.62 -20.92
N ARG A 374 3.90 5.02 -22.16
CA ARG A 374 4.86 4.96 -23.26
C ARG A 374 6.11 5.81 -22.97
N ARG A 375 5.91 7.05 -22.53
CA ARG A 375 7.02 7.96 -22.15
C ARG A 375 7.85 7.38 -21.03
N VAL A 376 7.21 6.86 -19.99
CA VAL A 376 7.89 6.22 -18.85
C VAL A 376 8.70 4.99 -19.29
N ASP A 377 8.18 4.14 -20.17
CA ASP A 377 8.93 2.98 -20.69
C ASP A 377 10.19 3.41 -21.44
N LEU A 378 10.07 4.36 -22.37
CA LEU A 378 11.19 4.86 -23.15
C LEU A 378 12.25 5.53 -22.27
N ALA A 379 11.83 6.36 -21.31
CA ALA A 379 12.72 7.00 -20.35
C ALA A 379 13.43 5.98 -19.45
N THR A 380 12.73 4.91 -19.05
CA THR A 380 13.32 3.83 -18.25
C THR A 380 14.40 3.09 -19.04
N ARG A 381 14.16 2.77 -20.32
CA ARG A 381 15.18 2.16 -21.18
C ARG A 381 16.39 3.06 -21.36
N GLN A 382 16.17 4.35 -21.63
CA GLN A 382 17.24 5.33 -21.75
C GLN A 382 18.07 5.42 -20.46
N LEU A 383 17.42 5.40 -19.29
CA LEU A 383 18.09 5.37 -18.00
C LEU A 383 18.93 4.11 -17.83
N VAL A 384 18.36 2.93 -18.10
CA VAL A 384 19.07 1.63 -17.99
C VAL A 384 20.30 1.61 -18.91
N ASP A 385 20.15 1.99 -20.17
CA ASP A 385 21.24 2.05 -21.16
C ASP A 385 22.29 3.12 -20.79
N GLY A 386 21.85 4.22 -20.19
CA GLY A 386 22.71 5.30 -19.72
C GLY A 386 23.56 4.89 -18.51
N VAL A 387 22.94 4.28 -17.50
CA VAL A 387 23.63 3.77 -16.30
C VAL A 387 24.71 2.78 -16.69
N GLY A 388 24.45 1.87 -17.63
CA GLY A 388 25.44 0.90 -18.12
C GLY A 388 26.67 1.51 -18.80
N ARG A 389 26.67 2.83 -19.07
CA ARG A 389 27.81 3.57 -19.62
C ARG A 389 28.57 4.39 -18.58
N ILE A 390 28.08 4.45 -17.34
CA ILE A 390 28.76 5.15 -16.24
C ILE A 390 29.72 4.17 -15.57
N ASP A 391 31.02 4.49 -15.60
CA ASP A 391 32.06 3.65 -15.03
C ASP A 391 31.77 3.30 -13.56
N GLY A 392 31.85 2.01 -13.23
CA GLY A 392 31.59 1.44 -11.91
C GLY A 392 30.12 1.30 -11.50
N LEU A 393 29.15 1.73 -12.31
CA LEU A 393 27.72 1.51 -12.02
C LEU A 393 27.11 0.44 -12.92
N ARG A 394 26.10 -0.26 -12.39
CA ARG A 394 25.28 -1.19 -13.16
C ARG A 394 23.86 -1.27 -12.64
N VAL A 395 22.95 -1.70 -13.52
CA VAL A 395 21.57 -2.04 -13.14
C VAL A 395 21.53 -3.46 -12.56
N LEU A 396 20.74 -3.65 -11.51
CA LEU A 396 20.45 -4.95 -10.92
C LEU A 396 19.31 -5.64 -11.69
N GLY A 397 19.57 -6.83 -12.24
CA GLY A 397 18.60 -7.58 -13.03
C GLY A 397 18.25 -6.90 -14.36
N ALA A 398 17.07 -7.23 -14.88
CA ALA A 398 16.50 -6.63 -16.08
C ALA A 398 15.08 -6.15 -15.76
N PRO A 399 14.89 -4.88 -15.38
CA PRO A 399 13.59 -4.38 -14.94
C PRO A 399 12.58 -4.46 -16.08
N ASP A 400 11.40 -5.03 -15.79
CA ASP A 400 10.29 -5.13 -16.75
C ASP A 400 9.36 -3.90 -16.69
N ALA A 401 9.60 -3.02 -15.71
CA ALA A 401 8.80 -1.87 -15.38
C ALA A 401 9.65 -0.63 -15.11
N SER A 402 9.06 0.42 -14.57
CA SER A 402 9.64 1.75 -14.37
C SER A 402 10.48 1.92 -13.09
N LEU A 403 10.91 0.81 -12.50
CA LEU A 403 11.69 0.76 -11.27
C LEU A 403 13.07 0.21 -11.59
N VAL A 404 14.13 0.94 -11.22
CA VAL A 404 15.51 0.58 -11.55
C VAL A 404 16.34 0.62 -10.29
N ALA A 405 16.94 -0.51 -9.93
CA ALA A 405 17.94 -0.59 -8.88
C ALA A 405 19.34 -0.49 -9.50
N VAL A 406 20.15 0.47 -9.04
CA VAL A 406 21.49 0.75 -9.52
C VAL A 406 22.49 0.49 -8.41
N ALA A 407 23.39 -0.46 -8.64
CA ALA A 407 24.47 -0.80 -7.73
C ALA A 407 25.83 -0.41 -8.32
N SER A 408 26.87 -0.58 -7.52
CA SER A 408 28.25 -0.42 -7.97
C SER A 408 29.03 -1.73 -7.87
N ASP A 409 29.87 -2.00 -8.86
CA ASP A 409 30.89 -3.07 -8.82
C ASP A 409 32.28 -2.54 -8.43
N ASP A 410 32.41 -1.22 -8.25
CA ASP A 410 33.63 -0.56 -7.82
C ASP A 410 33.61 -0.41 -6.28
N PRO A 411 34.53 -1.05 -5.55
CA PRO A 411 34.57 -0.97 -4.08
C PRO A 411 34.86 0.45 -3.56
N GLY A 412 35.36 1.35 -4.41
CA GLY A 412 35.55 2.77 -4.07
C GLY A 412 34.28 3.61 -4.23
N LEU A 413 33.20 3.07 -4.81
CA LEU A 413 31.95 3.78 -5.09
C LEU A 413 30.80 3.22 -4.24
N ASP A 414 30.64 3.80 -3.06
CA ASP A 414 29.57 3.44 -2.12
C ASP A 414 28.21 4.01 -2.56
N ALA A 415 27.20 3.13 -2.66
CA ALA A 415 25.86 3.49 -3.09
C ALA A 415 25.16 4.51 -2.17
N PHE A 416 25.43 4.49 -0.87
CA PHE A 416 24.84 5.45 0.06
C PHE A 416 25.51 6.82 -0.08
N VAL A 417 26.82 6.85 -0.29
CA VAL A 417 27.55 8.10 -0.56
C VAL A 417 27.10 8.69 -1.89
N LEU A 418 26.89 7.85 -2.92
CA LEU A 418 26.31 8.26 -4.19
C LEU A 418 24.93 8.90 -4.00
N ALA A 419 24.06 8.31 -3.18
CA ALA A 419 22.74 8.87 -2.87
C ALA A 419 22.84 10.25 -2.19
N ASP A 420 23.78 10.42 -1.26
CA ASP A 420 24.03 11.71 -0.61
C ASP A 420 24.55 12.77 -1.60
N GLU A 421 25.49 12.41 -2.49
CA GLU A 421 25.99 13.32 -3.52
C GLU A 421 24.89 13.73 -4.51
N MET A 422 24.02 12.81 -4.89
CA MET A 422 22.84 13.12 -5.71
C MET A 422 21.86 14.03 -4.98
N ARG A 423 21.64 13.81 -3.67
CA ARG A 423 20.78 14.66 -2.85
C ARG A 423 21.27 16.10 -2.81
N LEU A 424 22.58 16.32 -2.69
CA LEU A 424 23.19 17.66 -2.73
C LEU A 424 23.02 18.36 -4.09
N ARG A 425 22.84 17.58 -5.16
CA ARG A 425 22.52 18.06 -6.52
C ARG A 425 21.02 18.26 -6.75
N GLY A 426 20.20 18.04 -5.71
CA GLY A 426 18.75 18.20 -5.77
C GLY A 426 18.00 16.98 -6.32
N TRP A 427 18.65 15.82 -6.38
CA TRP A 427 18.04 14.55 -6.79
C TRP A 427 17.92 13.60 -5.61
N TYR A 428 16.71 13.15 -5.30
CA TYR A 428 16.51 12.13 -4.28
C TYR A 428 16.45 10.75 -4.95
N LEU A 429 17.50 9.96 -4.77
CA LEU A 429 17.52 8.52 -5.07
C LEU A 429 17.33 7.78 -3.74
N GLN A 430 16.53 6.72 -3.72
CA GLN A 430 16.27 5.99 -2.48
C GLN A 430 17.39 4.98 -2.22
N PRO A 431 18.24 5.15 -1.20
CA PRO A 431 19.22 4.12 -0.86
C PRO A 431 18.53 2.85 -0.33
N GLN A 432 18.99 1.70 -0.78
CA GLN A 432 18.53 0.38 -0.35
C GLN A 432 19.72 -0.37 0.28
N PRO A 433 19.66 -0.69 1.57
CA PRO A 433 20.66 -1.54 2.21
C PRO A 433 20.73 -2.94 1.59
N ALA A 434 21.92 -3.52 1.61
CA ALA A 434 22.14 -4.90 1.19
C ALA A 434 21.29 -5.87 2.01
N PHE A 435 20.71 -6.86 1.34
CA PHE A 435 19.94 -7.92 1.98
C PHE A 435 19.97 -9.20 1.12
N GLY A 436 20.37 -10.31 1.73
CA GLY A 436 20.60 -11.56 1.00
C GLY A 436 21.59 -11.34 -0.15
N ASP A 437 21.20 -11.73 -1.35
CA ASP A 437 22.01 -11.57 -2.55
C ASP A 437 21.87 -10.20 -3.23
N SER A 438 20.98 -9.32 -2.74
CA SER A 438 20.87 -7.95 -3.24
C SER A 438 21.95 -7.08 -2.58
N PRO A 439 22.92 -6.53 -3.34
CA PRO A 439 23.90 -5.61 -2.78
C PRO A 439 23.25 -4.28 -2.40
N ALA A 440 23.98 -3.48 -1.63
CA ALA A 440 23.62 -2.09 -1.38
C ALA A 440 23.50 -1.35 -2.72
N ASN A 441 22.42 -0.62 -2.90
CA ASN A 441 22.10 0.01 -4.18
C ASN A 441 21.27 1.28 -3.97
N VAL A 442 20.99 1.99 -5.06
CA VAL A 442 20.00 3.08 -5.08
C VAL A 442 18.84 2.71 -5.99
N HIS A 443 17.63 2.96 -5.51
CA HIS A 443 16.38 2.76 -6.22
C HIS A 443 15.89 4.03 -6.88
N LEU A 444 15.50 3.89 -8.14
CA LEU A 444 15.02 4.95 -9.02
C LEU A 444 13.64 4.57 -9.58
N THR A 445 12.64 5.41 -9.30
CA THR A 445 11.29 5.30 -9.86
C THR A 445 11.12 6.31 -10.98
N VAL A 446 10.95 5.84 -12.21
CA VAL A 446 10.72 6.70 -13.38
C VAL A 446 9.23 7.02 -13.48
N THR A 447 8.87 8.28 -13.26
CA THR A 447 7.49 8.79 -13.40
C THR A 447 7.35 9.59 -14.70
N ALA A 448 6.14 10.05 -15.03
CA ALA A 448 5.94 10.82 -16.26
C ALA A 448 6.66 12.17 -16.22
N ALA A 449 6.75 12.81 -15.05
CA ALA A 449 7.54 14.03 -14.87
C ALA A 449 9.05 13.80 -15.02
N VAL A 450 9.55 12.61 -14.63
CA VAL A 450 10.94 12.19 -14.88
C VAL A 450 11.16 11.95 -16.39
N ALA A 451 10.14 11.48 -17.09
CA ALA A 451 10.15 11.22 -18.52
C ALA A 451 9.89 12.47 -19.39
N GLU A 452 10.05 13.67 -18.85
CA GLU A 452 10.07 14.91 -19.66
C GLU A 452 11.33 14.96 -20.55
N PRO A 453 11.27 15.56 -21.75
CA PRO A 453 12.40 15.62 -22.66
C PRO A 453 13.68 16.17 -22.01
N GLY A 454 14.81 15.47 -22.20
CA GLY A 454 16.13 15.86 -21.68
C GLY A 454 16.36 15.58 -20.18
N ARG A 455 15.33 15.21 -19.42
CA ARG A 455 15.46 14.99 -17.97
C ARG A 455 16.27 13.74 -17.62
N ILE A 456 16.18 12.68 -18.42
CA ILE A 456 17.00 11.48 -18.24
C ILE A 456 18.48 11.77 -18.53
N ASP A 457 18.77 12.57 -19.56
CA ASP A 457 20.16 12.96 -19.88
C ASP A 457 20.76 13.79 -18.73
N GLU A 458 20.01 14.77 -18.22
CA GLU A 458 20.38 15.54 -17.03
C GLU A 458 20.64 14.63 -15.82
N LEU A 459 19.75 13.67 -15.56
CA LEU A 459 19.92 12.71 -14.47
C LEU A 459 21.20 11.89 -14.63
N LEU A 460 21.50 11.41 -15.85
CA LEU A 460 22.68 10.61 -16.13
C LEU A 460 23.98 11.42 -15.99
N ASP A 461 23.98 12.68 -16.45
CA ASP A 461 25.12 13.59 -16.27
C ASP A 461 25.39 13.87 -14.79
N GLU A 462 24.35 14.17 -14.01
CA GLU A 462 24.46 14.38 -12.57
C GLU A 462 24.87 13.10 -11.83
N LEU A 463 24.37 11.94 -12.24
CA LEU A 463 24.73 10.64 -11.68
C LEU A 463 26.21 10.30 -11.94
N ALA A 464 26.71 10.56 -13.14
CA ALA A 464 28.12 10.38 -13.48
C ALA A 464 29.02 11.32 -12.65
N ALA A 465 28.62 12.60 -12.53
CA ALA A 465 29.34 13.57 -11.72
C ALA A 465 29.30 13.23 -10.22
N ALA A 466 28.18 12.71 -9.71
CA ALA A 466 28.03 12.23 -8.35
C ALA A 466 28.89 10.99 -8.09
N ALA A 467 28.99 10.05 -9.03
CA ALA A 467 29.86 8.87 -8.92
C ALA A 467 31.34 9.25 -8.78
N VAL A 468 31.82 10.24 -9.55
CA VAL A 468 33.19 10.78 -9.40
C VAL A 468 33.41 11.36 -8.00
N ARG A 469 32.43 12.12 -7.49
CA ARG A 469 32.51 12.71 -6.14
C ARG A 469 32.45 11.67 -5.03
N ALA A 470 31.59 10.68 -5.17
CA ALA A 470 31.45 9.59 -4.21
C ALA A 470 32.76 8.79 -4.10
N ARG A 471 33.45 8.52 -5.22
CA ARG A 471 34.80 7.93 -5.18
C ARG A 471 35.82 8.77 -4.44
N ALA A 472 35.79 10.09 -4.62
CA ALA A 472 36.71 11.00 -3.95
C ALA A 472 36.45 11.09 -2.44
N VAL A 473 35.19 10.94 -2.02
CA VAL A 473 34.81 10.84 -0.60
C VAL A 473 35.20 9.47 -0.02
N GLY A 474 35.08 8.42 -0.83
CA GLY A 474 35.33 7.04 -0.44
C GLY A 474 34.15 6.40 0.29
N PRO A 475 34.20 5.07 0.49
CA PRO A 475 33.14 4.32 1.14
C PRO A 475 33.04 4.64 2.62
N VAL A 476 31.83 4.51 3.18
CA VAL A 476 31.64 4.65 4.63
C VAL A 476 32.16 3.39 5.33
N THR A 477 33.13 3.57 6.22
CA THR A 477 33.62 2.49 7.08
C THR A 477 32.93 2.51 8.43
N VAL A 478 32.27 1.40 8.80
CA VAL A 478 31.77 1.18 10.15
C VAL A 478 32.84 0.47 10.97
N ASP A 479 33.07 0.92 12.21
CA ASP A 479 34.03 0.30 13.13
C ASP A 479 33.68 -1.19 13.35
N PRO A 480 34.58 -2.15 13.05
CA PRO A 480 34.34 -3.57 13.27
C PRO A 480 33.99 -3.93 14.72
N GLY A 481 34.47 -3.16 15.70
CA GLY A 481 34.14 -3.32 17.12
C GLY A 481 32.67 -3.02 17.41
N ILE A 482 32.07 -2.02 16.73
CA ILE A 482 30.64 -1.71 16.84
C ILE A 482 29.82 -2.85 16.26
N VAL A 483 30.23 -3.39 15.11
CA VAL A 483 29.56 -4.53 14.46
C VAL A 483 29.62 -5.78 15.33
N ALA A 484 30.80 -6.10 15.88
CA ALA A 484 30.99 -7.25 16.76
C ALA A 484 30.18 -7.12 18.05
N LEU A 485 30.14 -5.93 18.65
CA LEU A 485 29.32 -5.65 19.83
C LEU A 485 27.84 -5.84 19.50
N ALA A 486 27.36 -5.25 18.40
CA ALA A 486 25.97 -5.36 17.98
C ALA A 486 25.53 -6.79 17.68
N ALA A 487 26.41 -7.61 17.09
CA ALA A 487 26.14 -9.03 16.84
C ALA A 487 25.98 -9.86 18.12
N ALA A 488 26.56 -9.41 19.24
CA ALA A 488 26.44 -10.05 20.55
C ALA A 488 25.22 -9.57 21.37
N LEU A 489 24.53 -8.51 20.94
CA LEU A 489 23.35 -8.00 21.63
C LEU A 489 22.13 -8.90 21.35
N ASP A 490 21.40 -9.24 22.41
CA ASP A 490 20.08 -9.83 22.29
C ASP A 490 19.03 -8.71 22.07
N PRO A 491 18.38 -8.63 20.90
CA PRO A 491 17.38 -7.60 20.62
C PRO A 491 16.20 -7.59 21.61
N ASP A 492 15.88 -8.73 22.22
CA ASP A 492 14.78 -8.84 23.17
C ASP A 492 15.16 -8.34 24.58
N ALA A 493 16.46 -8.21 24.86
CA ALA A 493 17.00 -7.79 26.16
C ALA A 493 17.42 -6.30 26.21
N LEU A 494 17.31 -5.57 25.10
CA LEU A 494 17.71 -4.16 25.04
C LEU A 494 16.74 -3.25 25.79
N GLY A 495 17.26 -2.55 26.80
CA GLY A 495 16.57 -1.50 27.52
C GLY A 495 16.61 -0.15 26.82
N PRO A 496 15.83 0.83 27.30
CA PRO A 496 15.77 2.17 26.68
C PRO A 496 17.12 2.92 26.65
N ALA A 497 18.02 2.66 27.62
CA ALA A 497 19.31 3.33 27.71
C ALA A 497 20.31 2.77 26.68
N GLU A 498 20.34 1.46 26.47
CA GLU A 498 21.19 0.83 25.45
C GLU A 498 20.75 1.22 24.04
N VAL A 499 19.44 1.26 23.81
CA VAL A 499 18.86 1.79 22.57
C VAL A 499 19.29 3.25 22.39
N ALA A 500 19.21 4.07 23.44
CA ALA A 500 19.52 5.48 23.34
C ALA A 500 20.96 5.75 22.89
N LEU A 501 21.90 5.01 23.46
CA LEU A 501 23.32 5.07 23.11
C LEU A 501 23.56 4.58 21.68
N ALA A 502 22.91 3.48 21.27
CA ALA A 502 23.02 2.96 19.91
C ALA A 502 22.54 3.99 18.86
N LEU A 503 21.50 4.76 19.18
CA LEU A 503 20.96 5.81 18.32
C LEU A 503 21.88 7.03 18.19
N GLU A 504 22.53 7.42 19.29
CA GLU A 504 23.52 8.51 19.27
C GLU A 504 24.75 8.13 18.44
N VAL A 505 25.24 6.89 18.60
CA VAL A 505 26.32 6.33 17.76
C VAL A 505 25.92 6.25 16.29
N ALA A 506 24.63 5.97 15.99
CA ALA A 506 24.09 5.99 14.63
C ALA A 506 23.88 7.41 14.07
N GLY A 507 24.23 8.47 14.82
CA GLY A 507 24.11 9.86 14.39
C GLY A 507 22.68 10.42 14.45
N VAL A 508 21.76 9.75 15.16
CA VAL A 508 20.42 10.27 15.43
C VAL A 508 20.50 11.17 16.66
N GLY A 509 20.26 12.47 16.46
CA GLY A 509 20.27 13.44 17.55
C GLY A 509 19.29 13.06 18.67
N ALA A 510 19.62 13.43 19.91
CA ALA A 510 18.73 13.20 21.05
C ALA A 510 17.35 13.88 20.88
N ASP A 511 17.29 14.92 20.05
CA ASP A 511 16.12 15.67 19.63
C ASP A 511 15.41 15.10 18.39
N GLY A 512 15.86 13.94 17.89
CA GLY A 512 15.32 13.31 16.68
C GLY A 512 15.79 13.95 15.37
N THR A 513 16.70 14.92 15.41
CA THR A 513 17.25 15.53 14.18
C THR A 513 18.11 14.51 13.43
N LEU A 514 17.80 14.31 12.14
CA LEU A 514 18.54 13.45 11.24
C LEU A 514 19.60 14.24 10.46
N PRO A 515 20.78 13.65 10.18
CA PRO A 515 21.81 14.31 9.40
C PRO A 515 21.38 14.51 7.95
N LEU A 516 21.91 15.55 7.30
CA LEU A 516 21.68 15.80 5.87
C LEU A 516 22.23 14.65 5.01
N ARG A 517 23.40 14.13 5.38
CA ARG A 517 24.05 12.97 4.78
C ARG A 517 23.65 11.71 5.54
N MET A 518 22.97 10.81 4.86
CA MET A 518 22.43 9.59 5.46
C MET A 518 23.36 8.39 5.30
N ALA A 519 24.44 8.50 4.52
CA ALA A 519 25.34 7.37 4.27
C ALA A 519 25.93 6.74 5.54
N PRO A 520 26.43 7.51 6.53
CA PRO A 520 26.88 6.93 7.81
C PRO A 520 25.79 6.17 8.56
N VAL A 521 24.59 6.74 8.63
CA VAL A 521 23.44 6.13 9.31
C VAL A 521 23.09 4.80 8.65
N LEU A 522 22.99 4.79 7.32
CA LEU A 522 22.61 3.62 6.54
C LEU A 522 23.68 2.52 6.56
N ALA A 523 24.96 2.90 6.54
CA ALA A 523 26.06 1.95 6.68
C ALA A 523 26.01 1.24 8.04
N VAL A 524 25.73 1.97 9.13
CA VAL A 524 25.52 1.37 10.45
C VAL A 524 24.31 0.43 10.41
N LEU A 525 23.14 0.89 9.94
CA LEU A 525 21.92 0.07 9.89
C LEU A 525 22.10 -1.21 9.06
N GLN A 526 22.88 -1.15 7.98
CA GLN A 526 23.22 -2.30 7.14
C GLN A 526 24.15 -3.29 7.86
N ALA A 527 25.08 -2.80 8.67
CA ALA A 527 26.02 -3.64 9.40
C ALA A 527 25.39 -4.37 10.60
N LEU A 528 24.24 -3.88 11.09
CA LEU A 528 23.50 -4.49 12.20
C LEU A 528 22.68 -5.72 11.72
N PRO A 529 22.55 -6.76 12.56
CA PRO A 529 21.64 -7.87 12.28
C PRO A 529 20.20 -7.38 12.04
N ALA A 530 19.51 -7.89 11.02
CA ALA A 530 18.18 -7.41 10.63
C ALA A 530 17.15 -7.40 11.78
N ARG A 531 17.20 -8.39 12.68
CA ARG A 531 16.34 -8.45 13.88
C ARG A 531 16.62 -7.31 14.85
N LEU A 532 17.90 -6.97 15.05
CA LEU A 532 18.31 -5.85 15.89
C LEU A 532 17.88 -4.52 15.24
N THR A 533 18.12 -4.34 13.94
CA THR A 533 17.67 -3.17 13.19
C THR A 533 16.16 -2.96 13.30
N ALA A 534 15.37 -4.02 13.11
CA ALA A 534 13.91 -3.97 13.23
C ALA A 534 13.43 -3.61 14.66
N ARG A 535 14.20 -3.96 15.70
CA ARG A 535 13.92 -3.58 17.09
C ARG A 535 14.26 -2.13 17.39
N LEU A 536 15.32 -1.60 16.79
CA LEU A 536 15.79 -0.22 17.01
C LEU A 536 14.96 0.81 16.23
N LEU A 537 14.50 0.48 15.02
CA LEU A 537 13.76 1.42 14.16
C LEU A 537 12.54 2.07 14.83
N PRO A 538 11.65 1.35 15.55
CA PRO A 538 10.55 1.99 16.27
C PRO A 538 11.01 3.04 17.27
N GLU A 539 12.15 2.84 17.92
CA GLU A 539 12.69 3.77 18.93
C GLU A 539 13.28 5.02 18.28
N VAL A 540 13.94 4.88 17.12
CA VAL A 540 14.33 6.02 16.27
C VAL A 540 13.11 6.88 15.99
N ILE A 541 12.04 6.23 15.50
CA ILE A 541 10.82 6.90 15.09
C ILE A 541 10.10 7.54 16.29
N SER A 542 10.06 6.87 17.44
CA SER A 542 9.52 7.44 18.67
C SER A 542 10.20 8.75 19.08
N ARG A 543 11.52 8.88 18.86
CA ARG A 543 12.24 10.16 19.13
C ARG A 543 11.83 11.26 18.17
N VAL A 544 11.62 10.95 16.89
CA VAL A 544 11.13 11.91 15.91
C VAL A 544 9.73 12.42 16.29
N PHE A 545 8.89 11.56 16.89
CA PHE A 545 7.52 11.89 17.33
C PHE A 545 7.40 12.36 18.78
N ALA A 546 8.51 12.50 19.53
CA ALA A 546 8.47 12.81 20.97
C ALA A 546 7.91 14.21 21.30
N GLY A 547 7.61 15.02 20.29
CA GLY A 547 7.13 16.39 20.45
C GLY A 547 8.28 17.32 20.89
N ARG A 548 8.23 18.57 20.43
CA ARG A 548 8.99 19.66 21.03
C ARG A 548 8.12 20.36 22.04
#